data_AF-A0A1T4KJK9-F1
#
_entry.id   AF-A0A1T4KJK9-F1
#
_cell.length_a   1.000
_cell.length_b   1.000
_cell.length_c   1.000
_cell.angle_alpha   90.00
_cell.angle_beta   90.00
_cell.angle_gamma   90.00
#
_symmetry.space_group_name_H-M   'P 1'
#
loop_
_entity.id
_entity.type
_entity.pdbx_description
1 polymer ?
#
loop_
_entity_poly.entity_id
_entity_poly.type
_entity_poly.pdbx_seq_one_letter_code
_entity_poly.pdbx_strand_id
1 'polypeptide(L)'
;MEVMEGVIKFAFPKDYNLFSSKEKIQAEPYCLCYQYDIVDGYGPYGFVTKKAEKVLDSISEKYVFWDASLRKTSQKMVFSKSCIGIPVEIFDELFSDYTAFSLWEKKRAILLRLKKNKQIISPPIPLLLDLFDDKKGTINVIAINQLLLRGYAPILCCFFAPQAGNTIVSFSPQIMTSIEDMVKIYGITYREFDKIGDLLPW
;
A
#
# COMPACT_ATOMS: atom_id res chain seq x y z
N MET A 1 17.93 -30.17 2.26
CA MET A 1 17.23 -29.66 1.07
C MET A 1 17.30 -28.15 1.14
N GLU A 2 17.75 -27.51 0.06
CA GLU A 2 17.70 -26.06 -0.02
C GLU A 2 16.24 -25.65 -0.22
N VAL A 3 15.75 -24.85 0.70
CA VAL A 3 14.36 -24.41 0.74
C VAL A 3 14.23 -23.27 -0.27
N MET A 4 13.45 -23.49 -1.32
CA MET A 4 13.30 -22.51 -2.39
C MET A 4 12.32 -21.42 -1.97
N GLU A 5 12.65 -20.18 -2.30
CA GLU A 5 11.81 -19.01 -2.07
C GLU A 5 11.64 -18.24 -3.38
N GLY A 6 10.57 -17.47 -3.52
CA GLY A 6 10.25 -16.80 -4.77
C GLY A 6 9.41 -15.54 -4.62
N VAL A 7 9.74 -14.52 -5.40
CA VAL A 7 8.85 -13.39 -5.66
C VAL A 7 7.97 -13.73 -6.86
N ILE A 8 6.68 -13.45 -6.74
CA ILE A 8 5.70 -13.68 -7.78
C ILE A 8 5.05 -12.36 -8.15
N LYS A 9 5.08 -12.02 -9.44
CA LYS A 9 4.34 -10.89 -10.02
C LYS A 9 3.08 -11.40 -10.72
N PHE A 10 1.97 -10.70 -10.57
CA PHE A 10 0.74 -11.00 -11.31
C PHE A 10 -0.12 -9.76 -11.54
N ALA A 11 -1.05 -9.82 -12.50
CA ALA A 11 -1.97 -8.72 -12.76
C ALA A 11 -2.94 -8.51 -11.59
N PHE A 12 -3.32 -7.25 -11.33
CA PHE A 12 -4.29 -6.94 -10.28
C PHE A 12 -5.65 -7.61 -10.54
N PRO A 13 -6.22 -8.34 -9.57
CA PRO A 13 -7.50 -9.02 -9.76
C PRO A 13 -8.66 -8.03 -9.83
N LYS A 14 -9.26 -7.88 -11.02
CA LYS A 14 -10.37 -6.93 -11.29
C LYS A 14 -11.60 -7.15 -10.42
N ASP A 15 -11.86 -8.40 -10.03
CA ASP A 15 -13.02 -8.76 -9.19
C ASP A 15 -12.80 -8.46 -7.70
N TYR A 16 -11.59 -8.03 -7.32
CA TYR A 16 -11.30 -7.70 -5.93
C TYR A 16 -11.73 -6.27 -5.61
N ASN A 17 -12.72 -6.13 -4.72
CA ASN A 17 -13.28 -4.85 -4.31
C ASN A 17 -12.37 -4.12 -3.31
N LEU A 18 -11.23 -3.60 -3.81
CA LEU A 18 -10.30 -2.77 -3.04
C LEU A 18 -10.67 -1.29 -3.08
N PHE A 19 -11.34 -0.84 -4.14
CA PHE A 19 -11.51 0.56 -4.48
C PHE A 19 -12.95 1.03 -4.29
N SER A 20 -13.13 2.25 -3.77
CA SER A 20 -14.42 2.79 -3.32
C SER A 20 -15.36 3.23 -4.46
N SER A 21 -14.86 3.33 -5.69
CA SER A 21 -15.57 3.91 -6.82
C SER A 21 -15.46 3.04 -8.07
N LYS A 22 -16.38 3.27 -9.02
CA LYS A 22 -16.28 2.74 -10.39
C LYS A 22 -15.35 3.57 -11.28
N GLU A 23 -14.74 4.63 -10.74
CA GLU A 23 -13.81 5.43 -11.52
C GLU A 23 -12.57 4.61 -11.88
N LYS A 24 -12.02 4.91 -13.05
CA LYS A 24 -10.86 4.20 -13.57
C LYS A 24 -9.60 4.73 -12.88
N ILE A 25 -8.78 3.82 -12.35
CA ILE A 25 -7.41 4.14 -11.95
C ILE A 25 -6.62 4.45 -13.21
N GLN A 26 -5.89 5.56 -13.21
CA GLN A 26 -5.19 6.06 -14.39
C GLN A 26 -3.92 5.26 -14.73
N ALA A 27 -3.39 4.49 -13.79
CA ALA A 27 -2.31 3.53 -14.00
C ALA A 27 -2.85 2.09 -13.99
N GLU A 28 -2.15 1.18 -14.66
CA GLU A 28 -2.43 -0.26 -14.59
C GLU A 28 -1.64 -0.86 -13.42
N PRO A 29 -2.31 -1.26 -12.31
CA PRO A 29 -1.60 -1.85 -11.19
C PRO A 29 -1.18 -3.29 -11.47
N TYR A 30 -0.08 -3.68 -10.84
CA TYR A 30 0.32 -5.08 -10.72
C TYR A 30 0.53 -5.45 -9.25
N CYS A 31 0.53 -6.75 -8.99
CA CYS A 31 0.65 -7.31 -7.67
C CYS A 31 1.95 -8.08 -7.51
N LEU A 32 2.47 -8.07 -6.29
CA LEU A 32 3.66 -8.78 -5.89
C LEU A 32 3.39 -9.54 -4.59
N CYS A 33 3.63 -10.84 -4.60
CA CYS A 33 3.64 -11.63 -3.38
C CYS A 33 4.94 -12.43 -3.25
N TYR A 34 5.15 -12.99 -2.07
CA TYR A 34 6.30 -13.81 -1.74
C TYR A 34 5.85 -15.21 -1.38
N GLN A 35 6.50 -16.23 -1.93
CA GLN A 35 6.29 -17.62 -1.58
C GLN A 35 7.59 -18.18 -0.99
N TYR A 36 7.48 -18.93 0.09
CA TYR A 36 8.61 -19.59 0.75
C TYR A 36 8.30 -21.07 0.94
N ASP A 37 9.30 -21.84 1.40
CA ASP A 37 9.20 -23.28 1.56
C ASP A 37 8.69 -24.01 0.31
N ILE A 38 9.13 -23.57 -0.87
CA ILE A 38 8.60 -24.04 -2.14
C ILE A 38 9.07 -25.47 -2.42
N VAL A 39 8.12 -26.38 -2.57
CA VAL A 39 8.31 -27.77 -2.99
C VAL A 39 7.31 -28.08 -4.12
N ASP A 40 7.81 -28.44 -5.30
CA ASP A 40 7.01 -28.73 -6.50
C ASP A 40 6.00 -27.62 -6.86
N GLY A 41 6.37 -26.37 -6.60
CA GLY A 41 5.53 -25.18 -6.86
C GLY A 41 4.54 -24.83 -5.75
N TYR A 42 4.42 -25.66 -4.72
CA TYR A 42 3.59 -25.42 -3.54
C TYR A 42 4.41 -24.83 -2.42
N GLY A 43 3.79 -23.94 -1.64
CA GLY A 43 4.42 -23.35 -0.47
C GLY A 43 3.60 -22.19 0.07
N PRO A 44 3.76 -21.86 1.36
CA PRO A 44 3.09 -20.74 1.99
C PRO A 44 3.42 -19.40 1.33
N TYR A 45 2.41 -18.53 1.31
CA TYR A 45 2.56 -17.14 0.90
C TYR A 45 2.75 -16.23 2.09
N GLY A 46 3.73 -15.32 1.99
CA GLY A 46 3.96 -14.29 2.98
C GLY A 46 5.41 -13.86 3.07
N PHE A 47 5.62 -12.64 3.57
CA PHE A 47 6.93 -12.06 3.78
C PHE A 47 7.42 -12.31 5.22
N VAL A 48 7.71 -13.57 5.55
CA VAL A 48 8.08 -13.97 6.92
C VAL A 48 9.53 -14.46 7.05
N THR A 49 10.20 -14.74 5.94
CA THR A 49 11.60 -15.21 5.94
C THR A 49 12.57 -14.03 6.02
N LYS A 50 13.83 -14.31 6.38
CA LYS A 50 14.88 -13.28 6.38
C LYS A 50 15.14 -12.70 4.98
N LYS A 51 15.04 -13.53 3.93
CA LYS A 51 15.19 -13.06 2.54
C LYS A 51 14.02 -12.17 2.14
N ALA A 52 12.80 -12.54 2.52
CA ALA A 52 11.62 -11.72 2.30
C ALA A 52 11.68 -10.38 3.04
N GLU A 53 12.18 -10.35 4.28
CA GLU A 53 12.39 -9.09 5.03
C GLU A 53 13.36 -8.18 4.27
N LYS A 54 14.43 -8.72 3.68
CA LYS A 54 15.35 -7.93 2.85
C LYS A 54 14.66 -7.34 1.62
N VAL A 55 13.81 -8.11 0.94
CA VAL A 55 13.01 -7.59 -0.17
C VAL A 55 12.11 -6.43 0.30
N LEU A 56 11.43 -6.58 1.44
CA LEU A 56 10.59 -5.52 2.00
C LEU A 56 11.40 -4.28 2.40
N ASP A 57 12.55 -4.46 3.06
CA ASP A 57 13.43 -3.36 3.47
C ASP A 57 13.80 -2.47 2.26
N SER A 58 14.16 -3.09 1.12
CA SER A 58 14.51 -2.35 -0.11
C SER A 58 13.38 -1.50 -0.67
N ILE A 59 12.12 -1.88 -0.41
CA ILE A 59 10.95 -1.11 -0.78
C ILE A 59 10.73 -0.02 0.29
N SER A 60 10.75 -0.39 1.58
CA SER A 60 10.50 0.52 2.70
C SER A 60 11.44 1.72 2.74
N GLU A 61 12.66 1.64 2.19
CA GLU A 61 13.56 2.80 2.08
C GLU A 61 12.99 3.97 1.26
N LYS A 62 12.06 3.68 0.33
CA LYS A 62 11.47 4.69 -0.58
C LYS A 62 10.07 5.15 -0.17
N TYR A 63 9.52 4.59 0.91
CA TYR A 63 8.12 4.82 1.29
C TYR A 63 7.96 5.01 2.80
N VAL A 64 7.10 5.95 3.18
CA VAL A 64 6.53 6.02 4.53
C VAL A 64 5.16 5.36 4.51
N PHE A 65 4.91 4.42 5.43
CA PHE A 65 3.64 3.72 5.50
C PHE A 65 2.68 4.48 6.39
N TRP A 66 1.58 4.94 5.81
CA TRP A 66 0.49 5.63 6.49
C TRP A 66 -0.67 4.66 6.71
N ASP A 67 -0.98 4.37 7.98
CA ASP A 67 -2.22 3.69 8.35
C ASP A 67 -3.31 4.74 8.53
N ALA A 68 -4.22 4.82 7.55
CA ALA A 68 -5.28 5.81 7.51
C ALA A 68 -6.31 5.63 8.65
N SER A 69 -6.59 4.38 9.05
CA SER A 69 -7.53 4.07 10.12
C SER A 69 -6.95 4.40 11.49
N LEU A 70 -5.68 4.08 11.72
CA LEU A 70 -4.99 4.38 12.98
C LEU A 70 -4.44 5.81 13.04
N ARG A 71 -4.36 6.50 11.89
CA ARG A 71 -3.74 7.82 11.69
C ARG A 71 -2.30 7.84 12.21
N LYS A 72 -1.53 6.82 11.83
CA LYS A 72 -0.16 6.61 12.29
C LYS A 72 0.75 6.28 11.13
N THR A 73 2.01 6.66 11.29
CA THR A 73 3.08 6.31 10.36
C THR A 73 3.89 5.14 10.88
N SER A 74 4.42 4.32 9.97
CA SER A 74 5.47 3.35 10.24
C SER A 74 6.53 3.40 9.15
N GLN A 75 7.77 3.11 9.54
CA GLN A 75 8.87 2.94 8.59
C GLN A 75 8.87 1.55 7.96
N LYS A 76 8.33 0.55 8.67
CA LYS A 76 8.16 -0.80 8.15
C LYS A 76 6.79 -0.96 7.49
N MET A 77 6.75 -1.76 6.43
CA MET A 77 5.52 -2.15 5.76
C MET A 77 4.63 -2.96 6.70
N VAL A 78 3.33 -2.63 6.70
CA VAL A 78 2.30 -3.37 7.44
C VAL A 78 1.21 -3.77 6.45
N PHE A 79 0.91 -5.07 6.36
CA PHE A 79 -0.13 -5.59 5.48
C PHE A 79 -1.51 -5.38 6.08
N SER A 80 -2.16 -4.28 5.69
CA SER A 80 -3.53 -3.91 6.03
C SER A 80 -4.11 -3.05 4.92
N LYS A 81 -5.40 -3.23 4.60
CA LYS A 81 -6.09 -2.42 3.59
C LYS A 81 -6.06 -0.91 3.90
N SER A 82 -5.95 -0.53 5.17
CA SER A 82 -5.83 0.87 5.59
C SER A 82 -4.42 1.43 5.48
N CYS A 83 -3.42 0.57 5.25
CA CYS A 83 -2.02 0.92 5.20
C CYS A 83 -1.56 1.14 3.76
N ILE A 84 -1.08 2.35 3.50
CA ILE A 84 -0.68 2.82 2.17
C ILE A 84 0.75 3.33 2.29
N GLY A 85 1.65 2.80 1.47
CA GLY A 85 3.01 3.34 1.33
C GLY A 85 2.97 4.59 0.45
N ILE A 86 3.40 5.71 1.01
CA ILE A 86 3.50 7.00 0.34
C ILE A 86 4.97 7.29 0.05
N PRO A 87 5.34 7.65 -1.19
CA PRO A 87 6.73 7.99 -1.52
C PRO A 87 7.27 9.06 -0.57
N VAL A 88 8.51 8.87 -0.09
CA VAL A 88 9.16 9.77 0.87
C VAL A 88 9.23 11.22 0.36
N GLU A 89 9.31 11.39 -0.96
CA GLU A 89 9.47 12.68 -1.64
C GLU A 89 8.25 13.61 -1.49
N ILE A 90 7.05 13.04 -1.29
CA ILE A 90 5.80 13.80 -1.15
C ILE A 90 5.21 13.71 0.26
N PHE A 91 5.70 12.80 1.09
CA PHE A 91 5.08 12.50 2.38
C PHE A 91 5.00 13.72 3.30
N ASP A 92 6.08 14.50 3.42
CA ASP A 92 6.14 15.65 4.33
C ASP A 92 5.14 16.75 3.95
N GLU A 93 4.91 16.99 2.65
CA GLU A 93 3.89 17.92 2.16
C GLU A 93 2.49 17.47 2.63
N LEU A 94 2.12 16.23 2.32
CA LEU A 94 0.80 15.70 2.65
C LEU A 94 0.59 15.60 4.17
N PHE A 95 1.63 15.29 4.91
CA PHE A 95 1.59 15.18 6.36
C PHE A 95 1.47 16.56 7.04
N SER A 96 2.09 17.60 6.47
CA SER A 96 1.91 18.98 6.90
C SER A 96 0.45 19.42 6.76
N ASP A 97 -0.17 19.16 5.61
CA ASP A 97 -1.59 19.44 5.37
C ASP A 97 -2.49 18.71 6.39
N TYR A 98 -2.20 17.43 6.63
CA TYR A 98 -2.87 16.63 7.65
C TYR A 98 -2.73 17.23 9.05
N THR A 99 -1.54 17.68 9.43
CA THR A 99 -1.26 18.25 10.74
C THR A 99 -1.99 19.58 10.92
N ALA A 100 -1.98 20.45 9.90
CA ALA A 100 -2.70 21.71 9.91
C ALA A 100 -4.22 21.49 10.05
N PHE A 101 -4.79 20.55 9.30
CA PHE A 101 -6.19 20.16 9.41
C PHE A 101 -6.53 19.61 10.81
N SER A 102 -5.69 18.72 11.35
CA SER A 102 -5.90 18.14 12.68
C SER A 102 -5.86 19.18 13.80
N LEU A 103 -4.98 20.18 13.69
CA LEU A 103 -4.95 21.32 14.60
C LEU A 103 -6.20 22.19 14.48
N TRP A 104 -6.66 22.41 13.24
CA TRP A 104 -7.91 23.11 12.99
C TRP A 104 -9.10 22.39 13.61
N GLU A 105 -9.22 21.07 13.46
CA GLU A 105 -10.30 20.28 14.07
C GLU A 105 -10.30 20.41 15.59
N LYS A 106 -9.13 20.30 16.23
CA LYS A 106 -8.98 20.50 17.68
C LYS A 106 -9.41 21.89 18.10
N LYS A 107 -8.95 22.94 17.40
CA LYS A 107 -9.32 24.34 17.67
C LYS A 107 -10.82 24.56 17.52
N ARG A 108 -11.43 24.02 16.47
CA ARG A 108 -12.88 24.08 16.23
C ARG A 108 -13.65 23.40 17.36
N ALA A 109 -13.25 22.20 17.78
CA ALA A 109 -13.90 21.48 18.87
C ALA A 109 -13.86 22.27 20.19
N ILE A 110 -12.72 22.92 20.50
CA ILE A 110 -12.58 23.77 21.69
C ILE A 110 -13.53 24.99 21.61
N LEU A 111 -13.56 25.70 20.48
CA LEU A 111 -14.38 26.89 20.32
C LEU A 111 -15.88 26.59 20.39
N LEU A 112 -16.31 25.45 19.83
CA LEU A 112 -17.68 24.96 19.96
C LEU A 112 -18.05 24.67 21.43
N ARG A 113 -17.15 24.02 22.19
CA ARG A 113 -17.35 23.77 23.64
C ARG A 113 -17.46 25.07 24.44
N LEU A 114 -16.69 26.09 24.07
CA LEU A 114 -16.72 27.41 24.69
C LEU A 114 -17.94 28.27 24.26
N LYS A 115 -18.86 27.72 23.44
CA LYS A 115 -20.01 28.44 22.84
C LYS A 115 -19.61 29.74 22.12
N LYS A 116 -18.35 29.83 21.66
CA LYS A 116 -17.87 30.95 20.86
C LYS A 116 -18.29 30.67 19.42
N ASN A 117 -19.44 31.21 19.01
CA ASN A 117 -19.96 31.15 17.64
C ASN A 117 -19.13 32.01 16.68
N LYS A 118 -17.87 31.63 16.47
CA LYS A 118 -17.11 32.10 15.32
C LYS A 118 -17.40 31.15 14.16
N GLN A 119 -17.81 31.69 13.02
CA GLN A 119 -17.73 30.94 11.76
C GLN A 119 -16.26 30.66 11.49
N ILE A 120 -15.85 29.43 11.80
CA ILE A 120 -14.51 28.95 11.46
C ILE A 120 -14.64 28.27 10.11
N ILE A 121 -14.05 28.88 9.09
CA ILE A 121 -13.99 28.29 7.75
C ILE A 121 -13.19 26.99 7.84
N SER A 122 -13.73 25.91 7.27
CA SER A 122 -13.04 24.63 7.20
C SER A 122 -11.97 24.68 6.12
N PRO A 123 -10.73 24.26 6.42
CA PRO A 123 -9.78 23.94 5.37
C PRO A 123 -10.30 22.73 4.56
N PRO A 124 -9.78 22.55 3.33
CA PRO A 124 -9.98 21.32 2.57
C PRO A 124 -9.55 20.09 3.36
N ILE A 125 -10.15 18.93 3.06
CA ILE A 125 -9.74 17.67 3.68
C ILE A 125 -8.37 17.27 3.09
N PRO A 126 -7.38 16.95 3.93
CA PRO A 126 -6.07 16.49 3.48
C PRO A 126 -6.15 15.19 2.70
N LEU A 127 -5.34 15.08 1.66
CA LEU A 127 -5.29 13.90 0.81
C LEU A 127 -5.02 12.61 1.60
N LEU A 128 -4.16 12.64 2.62
CA LEU A 128 -3.88 11.47 3.49
C LEU A 128 -5.12 10.92 4.20
N LEU A 129 -6.10 11.78 4.52
CA LEU A 129 -7.36 11.35 5.13
C LEU A 129 -8.34 10.84 4.09
N ASP A 130 -8.27 11.36 2.86
CA ASP A 130 -9.16 10.96 1.77
C ASP A 130 -8.74 9.66 1.09
N LEU A 131 -7.51 9.16 1.31
CA LEU A 131 -6.98 7.94 0.67
C LEU A 131 -7.76 6.66 1.01
N PHE A 132 -8.39 6.58 2.17
CA PHE A 132 -9.09 5.39 2.64
C PHE A 132 -10.44 5.74 3.27
N ASP A 133 -11.50 5.10 2.80
CA ASP A 133 -12.83 5.22 3.38
C ASP A 133 -12.99 4.19 4.50
N ASP A 134 -12.76 4.60 5.74
CA ASP A 134 -12.90 3.75 6.94
C ASP A 134 -14.28 3.09 7.05
N LYS A 135 -15.35 3.73 6.55
CA LYS A 135 -16.71 3.19 6.66
C LYS A 135 -16.93 2.04 5.69
N LYS A 136 -16.34 2.11 4.51
CA LYS A 136 -16.47 1.09 3.46
C LYS A 136 -15.32 0.09 3.46
N GLY A 137 -14.20 0.40 4.12
CA GLY A 137 -12.98 -0.40 4.09
C GLY A 137 -12.32 -0.43 2.71
N THR A 138 -12.41 0.68 1.96
CA THR A 138 -11.98 0.76 0.55
C THR A 138 -11.07 1.96 0.30
N ILE A 139 -10.14 1.81 -0.65
CA ILE A 139 -9.23 2.86 -1.10
C ILE A 139 -9.95 3.83 -2.03
N ASN A 140 -9.71 5.13 -1.84
CA ASN A 140 -10.30 6.17 -2.67
C ASN A 140 -9.52 6.36 -3.97
N VAL A 141 -10.15 5.99 -5.09
CA VAL A 141 -9.56 6.09 -6.43
C VAL A 141 -9.18 7.52 -6.81
N ILE A 142 -10.01 8.49 -6.44
CA ILE A 142 -9.77 9.91 -6.76
C ILE A 142 -8.47 10.36 -6.09
N ALA A 143 -8.28 10.02 -4.82
CA ALA A 143 -7.09 10.37 -4.05
C ALA A 143 -5.82 9.70 -4.63
N ILE A 144 -5.91 8.42 -5.01
CA ILE A 144 -4.81 7.70 -5.67
C ILE A 144 -4.47 8.35 -7.02
N ASN A 145 -5.47 8.65 -7.85
CA ASN A 145 -5.26 9.30 -9.14
C ASN A 145 -4.62 10.69 -8.98
N GLN A 146 -4.97 11.45 -7.94
CA GLN A 146 -4.30 12.74 -7.66
C GLN A 146 -2.81 12.57 -7.37
N LEU A 147 -2.41 11.52 -6.63
CA LEU A 147 -0.98 11.22 -6.43
C LEU A 147 -0.29 10.83 -7.73
N LEU A 148 -0.92 9.94 -8.52
CA LEU A 148 -0.38 9.47 -9.80
C LEU A 148 -0.20 10.62 -10.80
N LEU A 149 -1.16 11.54 -10.89
CA LEU A 149 -1.08 12.73 -11.75
C LEU A 149 0.06 13.68 -11.37
N ARG A 150 0.42 13.71 -10.08
CA ARG A 150 1.57 14.47 -9.57
C ARG A 150 2.90 13.74 -9.77
N GLY A 151 2.89 12.54 -10.36
CA GLY A 151 4.08 11.72 -10.58
C GLY A 151 4.48 10.84 -9.41
N TYR A 152 3.63 10.72 -8.37
CA TYR A 152 3.91 9.91 -7.19
C TYR A 152 3.10 8.62 -7.22
N ALA A 153 3.78 7.48 -7.19
CA ALA A 153 3.16 6.16 -7.22
C ALA A 153 3.13 5.55 -5.82
N PRO A 154 1.98 5.60 -5.10
CA PRO A 154 1.83 4.93 -3.82
C PRO A 154 1.86 3.40 -3.99
N ILE A 155 1.98 2.69 -2.87
CA ILE A 155 1.80 1.24 -2.82
C ILE A 155 0.70 0.86 -1.84
N LEU A 156 -0.08 -0.17 -2.18
CA LEU A 156 -1.14 -0.68 -1.31
C LEU A 156 -0.69 -2.01 -0.70
N CYS A 157 -0.89 -2.16 0.60
CA CYS A 157 -0.51 -3.37 1.32
C CYS A 157 -1.76 -4.21 1.56
N CYS A 158 -1.95 -5.27 0.76
CA CYS A 158 -3.18 -6.05 0.75
C CYS A 158 -2.95 -7.48 1.23
N PHE A 159 -4.05 -8.16 1.53
CA PHE A 159 -4.08 -9.60 1.76
C PHE A 159 -5.07 -10.24 0.80
N PHE A 160 -4.56 -11.11 -0.07
CA PHE A 160 -5.37 -11.92 -0.97
C PHE A 160 -5.40 -13.37 -0.46
N ALA A 161 -6.59 -13.95 -0.38
CA ALA A 161 -6.79 -15.30 0.10
C ALA A 161 -7.83 -16.01 -0.77
N PRO A 162 -7.71 -17.34 -0.96
CA PRO A 162 -6.63 -18.20 -0.44
C PRO A 162 -5.30 -18.11 -1.22
N GLN A 163 -5.27 -17.40 -2.35
CA GLN A 163 -4.07 -17.26 -3.18
C GLN A 163 -3.27 -15.98 -2.86
N ALA A 164 -1.95 -16.04 -2.92
CA ALA A 164 -0.99 -14.93 -2.81
C ALA A 164 -0.74 -14.31 -1.43
N GLY A 165 -1.62 -14.49 -0.43
CA GLY A 165 -1.40 -14.02 0.94
C GLY A 165 -1.07 -12.51 1.01
N ASN A 166 -0.05 -12.15 1.79
CA ASN A 166 0.46 -10.77 1.85
C ASN A 166 0.94 -10.32 0.46
N THR A 167 0.31 -9.27 -0.05
CA THR A 167 0.51 -8.80 -1.43
C THR A 167 0.71 -7.29 -1.46
N ILE A 168 1.72 -6.85 -2.21
CA ILE A 168 1.95 -5.43 -2.52
C ILE A 168 1.28 -5.13 -3.85
N VAL A 169 0.45 -4.09 -3.90
CA VAL A 169 -0.10 -3.55 -5.16
C VAL A 169 0.71 -2.31 -5.51
N SER A 170 1.31 -2.31 -6.69
CA SER A 170 2.12 -1.20 -7.20
C SER A 170 1.50 -0.60 -8.46
N PHE A 171 1.63 0.72 -8.60
CA PHE A 171 1.25 1.47 -9.80
C PHE A 171 2.46 1.92 -10.62
N SER A 172 3.67 1.45 -10.25
CA SER A 172 4.93 1.93 -10.80
C SER A 172 5.87 0.75 -11.10
N PRO A 173 6.40 0.63 -12.34
CA PRO A 173 7.35 -0.43 -12.67
C PRO A 173 8.68 -0.30 -11.94
N GLN A 174 9.02 0.87 -11.39
CA GLN A 174 10.32 1.14 -10.75
C GLN A 174 10.56 0.26 -9.50
N ILE A 175 9.51 -0.23 -8.84
CA ILE A 175 9.65 -1.18 -7.72
C ILE A 175 10.28 -2.50 -8.19
N MET A 176 9.98 -2.94 -9.42
CA MET A 176 10.53 -4.18 -9.95
C MET A 176 12.04 -4.13 -10.10
N THR A 177 12.60 -2.99 -10.47
CA THR A 177 14.06 -2.84 -10.59
C THR A 177 14.76 -3.16 -9.26
N SER A 178 14.23 -2.67 -8.14
CA SER A 178 14.78 -2.99 -6.81
C SER A 178 14.59 -4.47 -6.45
N ILE A 179 13.45 -5.06 -6.81
CA ILE A 179 13.18 -6.48 -6.54
C ILE A 179 14.10 -7.40 -7.34
N GLU A 180 14.31 -7.12 -8.62
CA GLU A 180 15.17 -7.91 -9.51
C GLU A 180 16.61 -8.00 -8.99
N ASP A 181 17.13 -6.91 -8.44
CA ASP A 181 18.45 -6.89 -7.82
C ASP A 181 18.49 -7.79 -6.58
N MET A 182 17.47 -7.70 -5.72
CA MET A 182 17.37 -8.53 -4.52
C MET A 182 17.21 -10.02 -4.85
N VAL A 183 16.42 -10.33 -5.89
CA VAL A 183 16.23 -11.69 -6.41
C VAL A 183 17.57 -12.31 -6.79
N LYS A 184 18.41 -11.57 -7.53
CA LYS A 184 19.76 -12.02 -7.92
C LYS A 184 20.71 -12.16 -6.73
N ILE A 185 20.74 -11.17 -5.83
CA ILE A 185 21.67 -11.14 -4.69
C ILE A 185 21.41 -12.30 -3.72
N TYR A 186 20.15 -12.64 -3.46
CA TYR A 186 19.77 -13.62 -2.43
C TYR A 186 19.37 -15.00 -3.00
N GLY A 187 19.51 -15.20 -4.32
CA GLY A 187 19.13 -16.44 -4.99
C GLY A 187 17.65 -16.77 -4.79
N ILE A 188 16.79 -15.76 -4.83
CA ILE A 188 15.33 -15.92 -4.78
C ILE A 188 14.86 -16.17 -6.21
N THR A 189 13.85 -17.00 -6.40
CA THR A 189 13.27 -17.21 -7.74
C THR A 189 12.32 -16.07 -8.10
N TYR A 190 12.19 -15.77 -9.40
CA TYR A 190 11.19 -14.82 -9.88
C TYR A 190 10.25 -15.52 -10.86
N ARG A 191 8.95 -15.34 -10.67
CA ARG A 191 7.89 -15.86 -11.55
C ARG A 191 6.85 -14.79 -11.83
N GLU A 192 6.25 -14.87 -13.01
CA GLU A 192 5.20 -13.96 -13.45
C GLU A 192 3.99 -14.76 -13.94
N PHE A 193 2.80 -14.30 -13.59
CA PHE A 193 1.53 -14.93 -13.97
C PHE A 193 0.54 -13.87 -14.48
N ASP A 194 -0.33 -14.25 -15.39
CA ASP A 194 -1.31 -13.31 -15.96
C ASP A 194 -2.43 -12.97 -14.99
N LYS A 195 -2.76 -13.88 -14.06
CA LYS A 195 -3.86 -13.70 -13.10
C LYS A 195 -3.58 -14.41 -11.79
N ILE A 196 -4.17 -13.91 -10.71
CA ILE A 196 -4.07 -14.52 -9.37
C ILE A 196 -4.58 -15.97 -9.34
N GLY A 197 -5.53 -16.33 -10.22
CA GLY A 197 -6.09 -17.68 -10.29
C GLY A 197 -5.12 -18.74 -10.80
N ASP A 198 -3.97 -18.37 -11.36
CA ASP A 198 -2.92 -19.31 -11.77
C ASP A 198 -2.00 -19.69 -10.60
N LEU A 199 -2.12 -19.01 -9.46
CA LEU A 199 -1.39 -19.36 -8.25
C LEU A 199 -2.09 -20.51 -7.52
N LEU A 200 -1.30 -21.50 -7.12
CA LEU A 200 -1.79 -22.61 -6.31
C LEU A 200 -2.21 -22.09 -4.92
N PRO A 201 -3.41 -22.45 -4.42
CA PRO A 201 -3.80 -22.10 -3.06
C PRO A 201 -2.91 -22.82 -2.04
N TRP A 202 -2.74 -22.19 -0.88
CA TRP A 202 -2.02 -22.76 0.27
C TRP A 202 -2.89 -22.69 1.52
#